data_AF-A0A8J4XPM6-F1
#
_entry.id   AF-A0A8J4XPM6-F1
#
_cell.length_a   1.000
_cell.length_b   1.000
_cell.length_c   1.000
_cell.angle_alpha   90.00
_cell.angle_beta   90.00
_cell.angle_gamma   90.00
#
_symmetry.space_group_name_H-M   'P 1'
#
loop_
_entity.id
_entity.type
_entity.pdbx_description
1 polymer ?
#
loop_
_entity_poly.entity_id
_entity_poly.type
_entity_poly.pdbx_seq_one_letter_code
_entity_poly.pdbx_strand_id
1 'polypeptide(L)'
;MGTQTMVFVHDYQLLRDAFNRLEFTDRPSWEIFKFNEEVAYGVVGSNGALWHNNRRFSLRQLRDLGMGKSRLVDAVQRQAAWLAGVLAKQAGRPAPVPHALKIAIVNVLWQLVGGREFDVEDPKLKEFEDLTKAVLDSEASLAIQDFLPWLRYLMPTFLFKRLVKQDVLDVTKKRFCEFFYVSFLHSPAWLTYLQLVLHLISLIFIVLLFTVVEREQTERGEREGREGRERGEKRTKT
;
A
#
# COMPACT_ATOMS: atom_id res chain seq x y z
N MET A 1 1.72 15.34 16.66
CA MET A 1 0.38 14.76 16.92
C MET A 1 0.51 13.79 18.06
N GLY A 2 -0.41 13.81 19.03
CA GLY A 2 -0.24 13.02 20.25
C GLY A 2 1.09 13.33 20.94
N THR A 3 1.85 12.29 21.32
CA THR A 3 3.19 12.43 21.90
C THR A 3 4.32 12.62 20.89
N GLN A 4 4.02 12.59 19.59
CA GLN A 4 5.04 12.65 18.53
C GLN A 4 5.21 14.09 18.03
N THR A 5 6.44 14.60 18.11
CA THR A 5 6.83 15.87 17.46
C THR A 5 6.89 15.66 15.96
N MET A 6 6.19 16.50 15.20
CA MET A 6 6.17 16.41 13.74
C MET A 6 6.48 17.75 13.11
N VAL A 7 7.23 17.69 12.01
CA VAL A 7 7.61 18.85 11.19
C VAL A 7 6.97 18.67 9.83
N PHE A 8 6.19 19.65 9.39
CA PHE A 8 5.53 19.63 8.10
C PHE A 8 6.26 20.56 7.13
N VAL A 9 6.84 19.99 6.09
CA VAL A 9 7.57 20.72 5.05
C VAL A 9 6.62 20.92 3.86
N HIS A 10 6.37 22.18 3.50
CA HIS A 10 5.41 22.54 2.43
C HIS A 10 6.09 23.20 1.22
N ASP A 11 7.38 23.52 1.31
CA ASP A 11 8.14 24.15 0.23
C ASP A 11 8.89 23.10 -0.60
N TYR A 12 8.84 23.22 -1.92
CA TYR A 12 9.47 22.26 -2.84
C TYR A 12 11.01 22.23 -2.70
N GLN A 13 11.66 23.39 -2.53
CA GLN A 13 13.11 23.45 -2.42
C GLN A 13 13.56 22.77 -1.13
N LEU A 14 12.87 23.07 -0.01
CA LEU A 14 13.12 22.41 1.27
C LEU A 14 12.86 20.90 1.21
N LEU A 15 11.80 20.46 0.55
CA LEU A 15 11.53 19.03 0.36
C LEU A 15 12.70 18.38 -0.41
N ARG A 16 13.07 18.93 -1.57
CA ARG A 16 14.16 18.39 -2.38
C ARG A 16 15.47 18.29 -1.60
N ASP A 17 15.80 19.34 -0.84
CA ASP A 17 17.04 19.38 -0.07
C ASP A 17 17.00 18.40 1.13
N ALA A 18 15.86 18.26 1.79
CA ALA A 18 15.67 17.27 2.85
C ALA A 18 15.73 15.82 2.32
N PHE A 19 15.06 15.49 1.21
CA PHE A 19 15.05 14.13 0.66
C PHE A 19 16.40 13.69 0.06
N ASN A 20 17.31 14.63 -0.22
CA ASN A 20 18.68 14.33 -0.68
C ASN A 20 19.66 14.03 0.46
N ARG A 21 19.26 14.23 1.72
CA ARG A 21 20.10 14.11 2.90
C ARG A 21 19.85 12.77 3.59
N LEU A 22 20.94 12.07 3.96
CA LEU A 22 20.87 10.76 4.61
C LEU A 22 20.26 10.84 6.01
N GLU A 23 20.32 12.00 6.65
CA GLU A 23 19.78 12.24 7.98
C GLU A 23 18.24 12.14 8.03
N PHE A 24 17.57 12.26 6.89
CA PHE A 24 16.11 12.17 6.78
C PHE A 24 15.64 10.87 6.10
N THR A 25 16.53 9.87 5.92
CA THR A 25 16.14 8.61 5.25
C THR A 25 15.45 7.61 6.15
N ASP A 26 15.54 7.77 7.47
CA ASP A 26 14.97 6.84 8.45
C ASP A 26 13.44 6.95 8.57
N ARG A 27 12.83 5.86 9.03
CA ARG A 27 11.41 5.73 9.36
C ARG A 27 11.23 5.83 10.87
N PRO A 28 10.14 6.46 11.34
CA PRO A 28 9.80 6.44 12.76
C PRO A 28 9.51 5.01 13.22
N SER A 29 9.77 4.69 14.49
CA SER A 29 9.59 3.35 15.05
C SER A 29 8.13 3.03 15.38
N TRP A 30 7.23 3.32 14.46
CA TRP A 30 5.78 3.16 14.63
C TRP A 30 5.35 1.70 14.46
N GLU A 31 4.33 1.29 15.22
CA GLU A 31 3.71 -0.04 15.20
C GLU A 31 3.11 -0.35 13.83
N ILE A 32 2.69 0.66 13.07
CA ILE A 32 2.25 0.47 11.67
C ILE A 32 3.33 -0.15 10.78
N PHE A 33 4.61 0.10 11.06
CA PHE A 33 5.73 -0.47 10.31
C PHE A 33 6.23 -1.80 10.88
N LYS A 34 5.82 -2.14 12.10
CA LYS A 34 6.27 -3.34 12.83
C LYS A 34 5.22 -4.43 12.87
N PHE A 35 3.93 -4.11 12.75
CA PHE A 35 2.84 -5.05 13.02
C PHE A 35 3.03 -5.78 14.38
N ASN A 36 3.31 -5.01 15.44
CA ASN A 36 3.61 -5.52 16.79
C ASN A 36 4.84 -6.44 16.88
N GLU A 37 5.79 -6.35 15.94
CA GLU A 37 7.12 -6.96 16.06
C GLU A 37 8.10 -6.05 16.81
N GLU A 38 9.18 -6.61 17.34
CA GLU A 38 10.24 -5.80 17.95
C GLU A 38 10.96 -4.91 16.92
N VAL A 39 11.10 -5.42 15.69
CA VAL A 39 11.84 -4.78 14.60
C VAL A 39 10.96 -4.67 13.36
N ALA A 40 10.99 -3.51 12.71
CA ALA A 40 10.36 -3.32 11.41
C ALA A 40 11.20 -3.97 10.31
N TYR A 41 10.58 -4.87 9.54
CA TYR A 41 11.18 -5.54 8.39
C TYR A 41 10.79 -4.83 7.08
N GLY A 42 11.28 -5.32 5.95
CA GLY A 42 10.88 -4.78 4.66
C GLY A 42 11.71 -3.58 4.20
N VAL A 43 11.32 -2.95 3.09
CA VAL A 43 11.97 -1.73 2.55
C VAL A 43 11.23 -0.49 3.06
N VAL A 44 9.94 -0.63 3.38
CA VAL A 44 9.10 0.48 3.84
C VAL A 44 9.30 0.81 5.30
N GLY A 45 9.47 -0.19 6.17
CA GLY A 45 9.54 0.01 7.62
C GLY A 45 10.93 -0.02 8.26
N SER A 46 11.93 -0.65 7.62
CA SER A 46 13.26 -0.82 8.20
C SER A 46 14.18 0.38 7.99
N ASN A 47 15.24 0.47 8.80
CA ASN A 47 16.27 1.52 8.75
C ASN A 47 17.71 0.93 8.67
N GLY A 48 18.69 1.81 8.44
CA GLY A 48 20.11 1.48 8.52
C GLY A 48 20.57 0.36 7.58
N ALA A 49 21.42 -0.54 8.08
CA ALA A 49 22.00 -1.63 7.29
C ALA A 49 20.95 -2.61 6.76
N LEU A 50 19.91 -2.90 7.55
CA LEU A 50 18.81 -3.78 7.15
C LEU A 50 18.07 -3.20 5.93
N TRP A 51 17.73 -1.91 5.98
CA TRP A 51 17.10 -1.21 4.86
C TRP A 51 17.99 -1.19 3.62
N HIS A 52 19.27 -0.86 3.77
CA HIS A 52 20.20 -0.82 2.65
C HIS A 52 20.34 -2.18 1.94
N ASN A 53 20.47 -3.26 2.72
CA ASN A 53 20.59 -4.62 2.19
C ASN A 53 19.31 -5.03 1.46
N ASN A 54 18.16 -4.83 2.11
CA ASN A 54 16.84 -5.12 1.56
C ASN A 54 16.59 -4.36 0.26
N ARG A 55 16.82 -3.05 0.24
CA ARG A 55 16.65 -2.21 -0.95
C ARG A 55 17.56 -2.67 -2.10
N ARG A 56 18.84 -2.92 -1.83
CA ARG A 56 19.78 -3.39 -2.86
C ARG A 56 19.38 -4.75 -3.41
N PHE A 57 18.97 -5.67 -2.53
CA PHE A 57 18.48 -6.98 -2.93
C PHE A 57 17.23 -6.87 -3.80
N SER A 58 16.19 -6.17 -3.34
CA SER A 58 14.94 -5.99 -4.10
C SER A 58 15.16 -5.37 -5.48
N LEU A 59 15.96 -4.31 -5.57
CA LEU A 59 16.22 -3.66 -6.87
C LEU A 59 16.95 -4.57 -7.86
N ARG A 60 17.90 -5.39 -7.37
CA ARG A 60 18.57 -6.38 -8.21
C ARG A 60 17.57 -7.44 -8.69
N GLN A 61 16.76 -7.98 -7.77
CA GLN A 61 15.77 -9.01 -8.09
C GLN A 61 14.71 -8.50 -9.07
N LEU A 62 14.19 -7.28 -8.89
CA LEU A 62 13.25 -6.67 -9.82
C LEU A 62 13.85 -6.56 -11.24
N ARG A 63 15.10 -6.10 -11.34
CA ARG A 63 15.82 -6.02 -12.63
C ARG A 63 16.03 -7.40 -13.25
N ASP A 64 16.35 -8.41 -12.45
CA ASP A 64 16.59 -9.77 -12.92
C ASP A 64 15.29 -10.43 -13.41
N LEU A 65 14.19 -10.28 -12.66
CA LEU A 65 12.83 -10.76 -12.97
C LEU A 65 12.19 -10.09 -14.19
N GLY A 66 12.73 -8.97 -14.65
CA GLY A 66 12.34 -8.36 -15.92
C GLY A 66 11.81 -6.94 -15.83
N MET A 67 12.00 -6.23 -14.71
CA MET A 67 11.78 -4.79 -14.66
C MET A 67 12.66 -4.10 -15.71
N GLY A 68 12.02 -3.47 -16.69
CA GLY A 68 12.68 -2.87 -17.85
C GLY A 68 13.09 -3.86 -18.96
N LYS A 69 12.60 -5.11 -18.94
CA LYS A 69 12.81 -6.12 -19.99
C LYS A 69 11.47 -6.50 -20.66
N SER A 70 11.56 -7.17 -21.81
CA SER A 70 10.39 -7.58 -22.62
C SER A 70 9.31 -8.31 -21.82
N ARG A 71 9.69 -9.29 -20.97
CA ARG A 71 8.72 -10.11 -20.23
C ARG A 71 7.75 -9.31 -19.36
N LEU A 72 8.20 -8.25 -18.66
CA LEU A 72 7.28 -7.41 -17.89
C LEU A 72 6.46 -6.51 -18.80
N VAL A 73 7.07 -5.98 -19.86
CA VAL A 73 6.38 -5.17 -20.88
C VAL A 73 5.23 -5.96 -21.50
N ASP A 74 5.45 -7.24 -21.84
CA ASP A 74 4.43 -8.12 -22.41
C ASP A 74 3.29 -8.36 -21.42
N ALA A 75 3.59 -8.53 -20.13
CA ALA A 75 2.58 -8.67 -19.09
C ALA A 75 1.74 -7.39 -18.94
N VAL A 76 2.39 -6.22 -18.92
CA VAL A 76 1.71 -4.92 -18.87
C VAL A 76 0.84 -4.71 -20.10
N GLN A 77 1.35 -4.99 -21.30
CA GLN A 77 0.60 -4.82 -22.54
C GLN A 77 -0.62 -5.73 -22.60
N ARG A 78 -0.49 -7.00 -22.19
CA ARG A 78 -1.62 -7.93 -22.13
C ARG A 78 -2.71 -7.46 -21.15
N GLN A 79 -2.33 -7.07 -19.94
CA GLN A 79 -3.28 -6.58 -18.94
C GLN A 79 -3.92 -5.24 -19.36
N ALA A 80 -3.15 -4.36 -20.03
CA ALA A 80 -3.66 -3.11 -20.57
C ALA A 80 -4.67 -3.34 -21.72
N ALA A 81 -4.38 -4.25 -22.65
CA ALA A 81 -5.29 -4.60 -23.74
C ALA A 81 -6.61 -5.20 -23.21
N TRP A 82 -6.50 -6.09 -22.22
CA TRP A 82 -7.67 -6.63 -21.52
C TRP A 82 -8.49 -5.54 -20.83
N LEU A 83 -7.84 -4.66 -20.06
CA LEU A 83 -8.51 -3.55 -19.38
C LEU A 83 -9.18 -2.57 -20.37
N ALA A 84 -8.54 -2.27 -21.49
CA ALA A 84 -9.11 -1.44 -22.54
C ALA A 84 -10.41 -2.06 -23.10
N GLY A 85 -10.45 -3.39 -23.29
CA GLY A 85 -11.66 -4.12 -23.67
C GLY A 85 -12.79 -4.02 -22.63
N VAL A 86 -12.46 -4.01 -21.34
CA VAL A 86 -13.43 -3.80 -20.25
C VAL A 86 -13.95 -2.37 -20.26
N LEU A 87 -13.07 -1.38 -20.37
CA LEU A 87 -13.43 0.04 -20.40
C LEU A 87 -14.25 0.41 -21.65
N ALA A 88 -13.98 -0.22 -22.79
CA ALA A 88 -14.75 -0.01 -24.01
C ALA A 88 -16.25 -0.34 -23.82
N LYS A 89 -16.60 -1.30 -22.94
CA LYS A 89 -18.00 -1.61 -22.60
C LYS A 89 -18.69 -0.49 -21.81
N GLN A 90 -17.92 0.42 -21.23
CA GLN A 90 -18.41 1.57 -20.47
C GLN A 90 -18.31 2.89 -21.27
N ALA A 91 -17.85 2.83 -22.53
CA ALA A 91 -17.65 4.00 -23.36
C ALA A 91 -18.94 4.82 -23.57
N GLY A 92 -18.80 6.15 -23.57
CA GLY A 92 -19.91 7.08 -23.78
C GLY A 92 -20.83 7.29 -22.57
N ARG A 93 -20.50 6.72 -21.41
CA ARG A 93 -21.26 6.92 -20.16
C ARG A 93 -20.31 7.27 -19.01
N PRO A 94 -20.66 8.24 -18.15
CA PRO A 94 -19.96 8.40 -16.87
C PRO A 94 -20.11 7.12 -16.05
N ALA A 95 -18.99 6.45 -15.77
CA ALA A 95 -18.94 5.25 -14.96
C ALA A 95 -17.78 5.35 -13.97
N PRO A 96 -17.91 4.77 -12.77
CA PRO A 96 -16.79 4.71 -11.82
C PRO A 96 -15.66 3.85 -12.39
N VAL A 97 -14.43 4.12 -11.95
CA VAL A 97 -13.25 3.32 -12.30
C VAL A 97 -13.54 1.83 -12.01
N PRO A 98 -13.46 0.93 -13.00
CA PRO A 98 -13.83 -0.44 -12.82
C PRO A 98 -12.84 -1.18 -11.92
N HIS A 99 -13.35 -2.14 -11.15
CA HIS A 99 -12.56 -3.05 -10.35
C HIS A 99 -11.46 -3.77 -11.16
N ALA A 100 -11.71 -3.99 -12.45
CA ALA A 100 -10.75 -4.54 -13.41
C ALA A 100 -9.39 -3.81 -13.44
N LEU A 101 -9.33 -2.50 -13.17
CA LEU A 101 -8.04 -1.79 -13.08
C LEU A 101 -7.17 -2.36 -11.96
N LYS A 102 -7.76 -2.57 -10.78
CA LYS A 102 -7.04 -3.15 -9.63
C LYS A 102 -6.53 -4.55 -9.98
N ILE A 103 -7.38 -5.37 -10.60
CA ILE A 103 -7.04 -6.73 -11.02
C ILE A 103 -5.89 -6.72 -12.02
N ALA A 104 -5.93 -5.84 -13.03
CA ALA A 104 -4.85 -5.70 -14.01
C ALA A 104 -3.50 -5.37 -13.33
N ILE A 105 -3.50 -4.42 -12.38
CA ILE A 105 -2.30 -4.05 -11.63
C ILE A 105 -1.77 -5.24 -10.81
N VAL A 106 -2.67 -5.89 -10.07
CA VAL A 106 -2.34 -7.06 -9.23
C VAL A 106 -1.77 -8.19 -10.11
N ASN A 107 -2.37 -8.49 -11.27
CA ASN A 107 -1.87 -9.50 -12.19
C ASN A 107 -0.49 -9.19 -12.77
N VAL A 108 -0.20 -7.93 -13.13
CA VAL A 108 1.16 -7.54 -13.56
C VAL A 108 2.18 -7.84 -12.46
N LEU A 109 1.84 -7.53 -11.21
CA LEU A 109 2.70 -7.78 -10.07
C LEU A 109 2.87 -9.29 -9.83
N TRP A 110 1.79 -10.06 -9.79
CA TRP A 110 1.87 -11.51 -9.60
C TRP A 110 2.59 -12.23 -10.73
N GLN A 111 2.53 -11.69 -11.95
CA GLN A 111 3.30 -12.21 -13.08
C GLN A 111 4.81 -11.95 -12.92
N LEU A 112 5.18 -10.82 -12.30
CA LEU A 112 6.57 -10.51 -11.97
C LEU A 112 7.10 -11.39 -10.84
N VAL A 113 6.31 -11.60 -9.79
CA VAL A 113 6.76 -12.28 -8.55
C VAL A 113 6.62 -13.79 -8.62
N GLY A 114 5.46 -14.26 -9.05
CA GLY A 114 5.09 -15.68 -9.03
C GLY A 114 4.89 -16.29 -10.42
N GLY A 115 4.94 -15.49 -11.50
CA GLY A 115 4.60 -15.95 -12.85
C GLY A 115 3.15 -16.44 -12.95
N ARG A 116 2.25 -15.84 -12.16
CA ARG A 116 0.83 -16.19 -12.08
C ARG A 116 -0.04 -15.01 -12.45
N GLU A 117 -1.21 -15.32 -12.99
CA GLU A 117 -2.29 -14.39 -13.28
C GLU A 117 -3.57 -14.95 -12.67
N PHE A 118 -4.36 -14.06 -12.06
CA PHE A 118 -5.66 -14.38 -11.49
C PHE A 118 -6.78 -13.96 -12.45
N ASP A 119 -7.83 -14.76 -12.48
CA ASP A 119 -9.09 -14.33 -13.09
C ASP A 119 -9.84 -13.38 -12.15
N VAL A 120 -10.79 -12.62 -12.70
CA VAL A 120 -11.62 -11.66 -11.95
C VAL A 120 -12.37 -12.33 -10.81
N GLU A 121 -12.85 -13.55 -11.03
CA GLU A 121 -13.63 -14.33 -10.07
C GLU A 121 -12.77 -15.31 -9.25
N ASP A 122 -11.44 -15.17 -9.28
CA ASP A 122 -10.56 -16.09 -8.56
C ASP A 122 -10.73 -15.92 -7.03
N PRO A 123 -11.08 -17.01 -6.31
CA PRO A 123 -11.25 -16.96 -4.85
C PRO A 123 -10.00 -16.48 -4.10
N LYS A 124 -8.80 -16.77 -4.60
CA LYS A 124 -7.53 -16.33 -3.98
C LYS A 124 -7.27 -14.85 -4.18
N LEU A 125 -7.70 -14.29 -5.31
CA LEU A 125 -7.63 -12.85 -5.53
C LEU A 125 -8.54 -12.13 -4.53
N LYS A 126 -9.77 -12.62 -4.36
CA LYS A 126 -10.70 -12.09 -3.36
C LYS A 126 -10.15 -12.20 -1.94
N GLU A 127 -9.56 -13.35 -1.59
CA GLU A 127 -8.90 -13.52 -0.29
C GLU A 127 -7.76 -12.51 -0.08
N PHE A 128 -6.92 -12.29 -1.09
CA PHE A 128 -5.85 -11.30 -1.04
C PHE A 128 -6.38 -9.88 -0.84
N GLU A 129 -7.48 -9.52 -1.52
CA GLU A 129 -8.13 -8.22 -1.36
C GLU A 129 -8.74 -8.02 0.02
N ASP A 130 -9.44 -9.02 0.54
CA ASP A 130 -10.04 -9.00 1.87
C ASP A 130 -8.95 -8.85 2.95
N LEU A 131 -7.83 -9.56 2.81
CA LEU A 131 -6.69 -9.45 3.72
C LEU A 131 -6.01 -8.08 3.63
N THR A 132 -5.81 -7.55 2.43
CA THR A 132 -5.24 -6.21 2.24
C THR A 132 -6.15 -5.14 2.85
N LYS A 133 -7.47 -5.29 2.69
CA LYS A 133 -8.45 -4.41 3.32
C LYS A 133 -8.40 -4.51 4.85
N ALA A 134 -8.31 -5.70 5.41
CA ALA A 134 -8.22 -5.89 6.86
C ALA A 134 -6.96 -5.23 7.46
N VAL A 135 -5.83 -5.27 6.72
CA VAL A 135 -4.60 -4.57 7.10
C VAL A 135 -4.80 -3.04 7.07
N LEU A 136 -5.46 -2.50 6.05
CA LEU A 136 -5.76 -1.06 5.96
C LEU A 136 -6.73 -0.62 7.07
N ASP A 137 -7.80 -1.39 7.32
CA ASP A 137 -8.79 -1.10 8.36
C ASP A 137 -8.19 -1.18 9.78
N SER A 138 -6.98 -1.74 9.92
CA SER A 138 -6.22 -1.82 11.17
C SER A 138 -5.39 -0.55 11.48
N GLU A 139 -5.29 0.40 10.54
CA GLU A 139 -4.46 1.61 10.68
C GLU A 139 -4.82 2.43 11.93
N ALA A 140 -6.11 2.66 12.18
CA ALA A 140 -6.56 3.43 13.34
C ALA A 140 -6.15 2.78 14.67
N SER A 141 -6.21 1.44 14.74
CA SER A 141 -5.78 0.68 15.92
C SER A 141 -4.28 0.83 16.18
N LEU A 142 -3.46 0.79 15.12
CA LEU A 142 -2.01 0.97 15.22
C LEU A 142 -1.65 2.42 15.56
N ALA A 143 -2.34 3.39 14.97
CA ALA A 143 -2.16 4.81 15.23
C ALA A 143 -2.41 5.19 16.70
N ILE A 144 -3.39 4.56 17.37
CA ILE A 144 -3.61 4.77 18.82
C ILE A 144 -2.36 4.38 19.61
N GLN A 145 -1.71 3.27 19.26
CA GLN A 145 -0.50 2.80 19.93
C GLN A 145 0.68 3.76 19.68
N ASP A 146 0.78 4.32 18.47
CA ASP A 146 1.87 5.21 18.06
C ASP A 146 1.77 6.63 18.62
N PHE A 147 0.56 7.21 18.60
CA PHE A 147 0.33 8.60 19.00
C PHE A 147 -0.08 8.75 20.46
N LEU A 148 -0.67 7.72 21.07
CA LEU A 148 -1.14 7.73 22.46
C LEU A 148 -0.56 6.54 23.27
N PRO A 149 0.78 6.35 23.30
CA PRO A 149 1.40 5.21 23.97
C PRO A 149 1.15 5.20 25.48
N TRP A 150 0.87 6.35 26.08
CA TRP A 150 0.56 6.47 27.51
C TRP A 150 -0.76 5.82 27.90
N LEU A 151 -1.67 5.59 26.95
CA LEU A 151 -3.00 5.04 27.20
C LEU A 151 -2.95 3.64 27.83
N ARG A 152 -1.91 2.86 27.49
CA ARG A 152 -1.64 1.53 28.07
C ARG A 152 -1.41 1.54 29.58
N TYR A 153 -0.98 2.68 30.13
CA TYR A 153 -0.74 2.84 31.57
C TYR A 153 -1.96 3.39 32.31
N LEU A 154 -2.88 4.05 31.60
CA LEU A 154 -4.06 4.68 32.21
C LEU A 154 -5.22 3.70 32.38
N MET A 155 -5.36 2.71 31.49
CA MET A 155 -6.47 1.76 31.52
C MET A 155 -6.01 0.31 31.71
N PRO A 156 -6.85 -0.54 32.32
CA PRO A 156 -6.62 -1.99 32.39
C PRO A 156 -6.29 -2.62 31.03
N THR A 157 -5.36 -3.57 31.02
CA THR A 157 -4.87 -4.23 29.80
C THR A 157 -5.99 -4.80 28.92
N PHE A 158 -7.06 -5.34 29.51
CA PHE A 158 -8.18 -5.90 28.75
C PHE A 158 -8.96 -4.83 27.97
N LEU A 159 -9.11 -3.62 28.52
CA LEU A 159 -9.76 -2.49 27.83
C LEU A 159 -8.87 -1.97 26.71
N PHE A 160 -7.56 -1.85 26.97
CA PHE A 160 -6.60 -1.42 25.96
C PHE A 160 -6.59 -2.36 24.76
N LYS A 161 -6.49 -3.68 25.00
CA LYS A 161 -6.54 -4.70 23.95
C LYS A 161 -7.82 -4.63 23.12
N ARG A 162 -8.97 -4.39 23.77
CA ARG A 162 -10.26 -4.22 23.08
C ARG A 162 -10.32 -2.94 22.26
N LEU A 163 -9.76 -1.84 22.77
CA LEU A 163 -9.73 -0.55 22.08
C LEU A 163 -8.90 -0.62 20.80
N VAL A 164 -7.69 -1.20 20.87
CA VAL A 164 -6.82 -1.37 19.70
C VAL A 164 -7.18 -2.59 18.86
N LYS A 165 -8.25 -3.34 19.21
CA LYS A 165 -8.67 -4.57 18.53
C LYS A 165 -7.49 -5.54 18.32
N GLN A 166 -6.72 -5.78 19.39
CA GLN A 166 -5.48 -6.56 19.34
C GLN A 166 -5.69 -7.96 18.75
N ASP A 167 -6.80 -8.60 19.08
CA ASP A 167 -7.22 -9.91 18.55
C ASP A 167 -7.39 -9.87 17.02
N VAL A 168 -7.99 -8.81 16.50
CA VAL A 168 -8.15 -8.60 15.05
C VAL A 168 -6.80 -8.38 14.39
N LEU A 169 -5.90 -7.60 15.00
CA LEU A 169 -4.54 -7.40 14.49
C LEU A 169 -3.78 -8.72 14.41
N ASP A 170 -3.82 -9.53 15.47
CA ASP A 170 -3.10 -10.79 15.56
C ASP A 170 -3.64 -11.81 14.53
N VAL A 171 -4.96 -11.93 14.39
CA VAL A 171 -5.61 -12.79 13.39
C VAL A 171 -5.31 -12.32 11.98
N THR A 172 -5.40 -11.02 11.71
CA THR A 172 -5.13 -10.43 10.38
C THR A 172 -3.68 -10.69 9.98
N LYS A 173 -2.74 -10.41 10.88
CA LYS A 173 -1.31 -10.72 10.68
C LYS A 173 -1.09 -12.19 10.38
N LYS A 174 -1.67 -13.09 11.17
CA LYS A 174 -1.54 -14.54 10.98
C LYS A 174 -2.06 -14.97 9.61
N ARG A 175 -3.29 -14.60 9.25
CA ARG A 175 -3.89 -14.97 7.97
C ARG A 175 -3.11 -14.40 6.78
N PHE A 176 -2.62 -13.18 6.91
CA PHE A 176 -1.78 -12.55 5.90
C PHE A 176 -0.48 -13.35 5.68
N CYS A 177 0.23 -13.71 6.76
CA CYS A 177 1.41 -14.56 6.67
C CYS A 177 1.11 -15.95 6.08
N GLU A 178 0.01 -16.58 6.49
CA GLU A 178 -0.40 -17.90 5.98
C GLU A 178 -0.73 -17.87 4.49
N PHE A 179 -1.43 -16.84 4.01
CA PHE A 179 -1.75 -16.66 2.59
C PHE A 179 -0.48 -16.66 1.73
N PHE A 180 0.54 -15.90 2.15
CA PHE A 180 1.81 -15.84 1.44
C PHE A 180 2.64 -17.11 1.61
N TYR A 181 2.59 -17.75 2.77
CA TYR A 181 3.26 -19.02 3.01
C TYR A 181 2.75 -20.12 2.07
N VAL A 182 1.44 -20.35 2.05
CA VAL A 182 0.80 -21.42 1.25
C VAL A 182 0.85 -21.11 -0.24
N SER A 183 0.74 -19.84 -0.64
CA SER A 183 0.68 -19.47 -2.06
C SER A 183 2.04 -19.45 -2.76
N PHE A 184 3.14 -19.21 -2.03
CA PHE A 184 4.49 -19.11 -2.62
C PHE A 184 5.44 -20.26 -2.28
N LEU A 185 5.28 -20.97 -1.15
CA LEU A 185 6.27 -21.95 -0.70
C LEU A 185 5.86 -23.40 -0.97
N HIS A 186 6.28 -23.93 -2.13
CA HIS A 186 6.60 -25.35 -2.30
C HIS A 186 8.13 -25.59 -2.37
N SER A 187 8.96 -24.57 -2.11
CA SER A 187 10.43 -24.64 -2.25
C SER A 187 11.16 -24.12 -1.00
N PRO A 188 12.22 -24.79 -0.52
CA PRO A 188 12.85 -24.53 0.79
C PRO A 188 13.74 -23.27 0.90
N ALA A 189 13.74 -22.36 -0.09
CA ALA A 189 14.54 -21.12 -0.05
C ALA A 189 13.82 -19.95 0.66
N TRP A 190 13.20 -20.22 1.82
CA TRP A 190 12.10 -19.42 2.36
C TRP A 190 12.46 -18.02 2.87
N LEU A 191 13.67 -17.80 3.38
CA LEU A 191 14.07 -16.49 3.93
C LEU A 191 14.23 -15.40 2.86
N THR A 192 14.65 -15.75 1.64
CA THR A 192 14.86 -14.77 0.56
C THR A 192 13.54 -14.39 -0.13
N TYR A 193 12.60 -15.32 -0.24
CA TYR A 193 11.28 -15.11 -0.84
C TYR A 193 10.32 -14.37 0.09
N LEU A 194 10.33 -14.66 1.39
CA LEU A 194 9.52 -13.92 2.37
C LEU A 194 9.93 -12.44 2.41
N GLN A 195 11.23 -12.16 2.34
CA GLN A 195 11.75 -10.79 2.26
C GLN A 195 11.27 -10.11 0.96
N LEU A 196 11.40 -10.76 -0.19
CA LEU A 196 10.93 -10.27 -1.49
C LEU A 196 9.43 -9.99 -1.50
N VAL A 197 8.63 -10.91 -0.97
CA VAL A 197 7.17 -10.82 -0.90
C VAL A 197 6.75 -9.69 0.05
N LEU A 198 7.37 -9.55 1.22
CA LEU A 198 7.18 -8.40 2.11
C LEU A 198 7.61 -7.07 1.46
N HIS A 199 8.66 -7.07 0.65
CA HIS A 199 9.08 -5.91 -0.14
C HIS A 199 8.09 -5.57 -1.25
N LEU A 200 7.52 -6.57 -1.92
CA LEU A 200 6.54 -6.40 -2.98
C LEU A 200 5.19 -5.97 -2.44
N ILE A 201 4.76 -6.51 -1.30
CA ILE A 201 3.59 -6.04 -0.54
C ILE A 201 3.79 -4.58 -0.15
N SER A 202 5.00 -4.19 0.25
CA SER A 202 5.30 -2.80 0.60
C SER A 202 5.25 -1.87 -0.62
N LEU A 203 5.64 -2.36 -1.81
CA LEU A 203 5.47 -1.68 -3.10
C LEU A 203 4.00 -1.61 -3.55
N ILE A 204 3.23 -2.68 -3.30
CA ILE A 204 1.78 -2.75 -3.56
C ILE A 204 1.05 -1.79 -2.65
N PHE A 205 1.45 -1.70 -1.38
CA PHE A 205 0.94 -0.73 -0.43
C PHE A 205 1.27 0.70 -0.87
N ILE A 206 2.49 0.97 -1.36
CA ILE A 206 2.84 2.29 -1.91
C ILE A 206 1.97 2.63 -3.14
N VAL A 207 1.74 1.69 -4.05
CA VAL A 207 0.90 1.89 -5.24
C VAL A 207 -0.58 2.05 -4.87
N LEU A 208 -1.07 1.31 -3.88
CA LEU A 208 -2.42 1.44 -3.32
C LEU A 208 -2.60 2.76 -2.57
N LEU A 209 -1.59 3.19 -1.81
CA LEU A 209 -1.61 4.47 -1.11
C LEU A 209 -1.61 5.63 -2.12
N PHE A 210 -0.81 5.54 -3.19
CA PHE A 210 -0.81 6.51 -4.28
C PHE A 210 -2.16 6.58 -4.99
N THR A 211 -2.78 5.44 -5.28
CA THR A 211 -4.11 5.41 -5.93
C THR A 211 -5.24 5.88 -5.01
N VAL A 212 -5.15 5.65 -3.68
CA VAL A 212 -6.09 6.22 -2.71
C VAL A 212 -5.92 7.73 -2.58
N VAL A 213 -4.69 8.22 -2.50
CA VAL A 213 -4.38 9.66 -2.46
C VAL A 213 -4.86 10.34 -3.75
N GLU A 214 -4.62 9.75 -4.91
CA GLU A 214 -5.06 10.27 -6.21
C GLU A 214 -6.59 10.32 -6.32
N ARG A 215 -7.29 9.35 -5.72
CA ARG A 215 -8.76 9.34 -5.62
C ARG A 215 -9.28 10.50 -4.76
N GLU A 216 -8.65 10.78 -3.63
CA GLU A 216 -9.03 11.92 -2.78
C GLU A 216 -8.75 13.27 -3.46
N GLN A 217 -7.64 13.39 -4.21
CA GLN A 217 -7.36 14.60 -4.98
C GLN A 217 -8.36 14.81 -6.12
N THR A 218 -8.78 13.73 -6.78
CA THR A 218 -9.79 13.78 -7.85
C THR A 218 -11.16 14.19 -7.31
N GLU A 219 -11.59 13.60 -6.19
CA GLU A 219 -12.86 13.96 -5.53
C GLU A 219 -12.86 15.40 -4.99
N ARG A 220 -11.71 15.89 -4.51
CA ARG A 220 -11.55 17.30 -4.09
C ARG A 220 -11.63 18.25 -5.27
N GLY A 221 -10.97 17.93 -6.39
CA GLY A 221 -11.03 18.72 -7.63
C GLY A 221 -12.44 18.80 -8.23
N GLU A 222 -13.21 17.71 -8.17
CA GLU A 222 -14.61 17.71 -8.64
C GLU A 222 -15.53 18.57 -7.75
N ARG A 223 -15.30 18.60 -6.43
CA ARG A 223 -16.06 19.46 -5.51
C ARG A 223 -15.76 20.94 -5.75
N GLU A 224 -14.49 21.31 -5.88
CA GLU A 224 -14.08 22.68 -6.17
C GLU A 224 -14.58 23.14 -7.55
N GLY A 225 -14.59 22.26 -8.54
CA GLY A 225 -15.13 22.52 -9.87
C GLY A 225 -16.65 22.76 -9.88
N ARG A 226 -17.42 22.05 -9.05
CA ARG A 226 -18.87 22.27 -8.89
C ARG A 226 -19.16 23.60 -8.20
N GLU A 227 -18.44 23.91 -7.13
CA GLU A 227 -18.60 25.19 -6.41
C GLU A 227 -18.23 26.40 -7.27
N GLY A 228 -17.18 26.28 -8.11
CA GLY A 228 -16.79 27.30 -9.07
C GLY A 228 -17.86 27.57 -10.14
N ARG A 229 -18.52 26.52 -10.63
CA ARG A 229 -19.61 26.62 -11.62
C ARG A 229 -20.85 27.30 -11.03
N GLU A 230 -21.24 26.95 -9.81
CA GLU A 230 -22.39 27.57 -9.12
C GLU A 230 -22.15 29.04 -8.79
N ARG A 231 -20.90 29.43 -8.45
CA ARG A 231 -20.54 30.83 -8.23
C ARG A 231 -20.51 31.65 -9.53
N GLY A 232 -20.04 31.04 -10.62
CA GLY A 232 -20.06 31.66 -11.95
C GLY A 232 -21.49 31.93 -12.45
N GLU A 233 -22.39 30.98 -12.26
CA GLU A 233 -23.78 31.06 -12.71
C GLU A 233 -24.64 32.03 -11.89
N LYS A 234 -24.29 32.26 -10.61
CA LYS A 234 -24.88 33.32 -9.78
C LYS A 234 -24.40 34.72 -10.19
N ARG A 235 -23.18 34.86 -10.72
CA ARG A 235 -22.61 36.14 -11.17
C ARG A 235 -23.12 36.61 -12.53
N THR A 236 -23.55 35.71 -13.42
CA THR A 236 -24.16 36.05 -14.71
C THR A 236 -25.65 36.36 -14.65
N LYS A 237 -26.30 36.12 -13.49
CA LYS A 237 -27.72 36.38 -13.25
C LYS A 237 -27.99 37.64 -12.41
N THR A 238 -26.95 38.43 -12.10
CA THR A 238 -27.03 39.73 -11.42
C THR A 238 -26.56 40.82 -12.37
#